data_AF-A0A7S0GJQ1-F1
#
_entry.id   AF-A0A7S0GJQ1-F1
#
_cell.length_a   1.000
_cell.length_b   1.000
_cell.length_c   1.000
_cell.angle_alpha   90.00
_cell.angle_beta   90.00
_cell.angle_gamma   90.00
#
_symmetry.space_group_name_H-M   'P 1'
#
loop_
_entity.id
_entity.type
_entity.pdbx_description
1 polymer ?
#
loop_
_entity_poly.entity_id
_entity_poly.type
_entity_poly.pdbx_seq_one_letter_code
_entity_poly.pdbx_strand_id
1 'polypeptide(L)'
;LGAFLGKSITNKPKPFATVCSVVFCAPSLLHRGSVGEMTRAIGLATLFALQRTGRIRRLYSTGPHLSAILVPSKPRQPFPPIIGGNENPWKYETEYEDDIQFQMLYSVAVMAFAGSICVGNMPLIPTWIGSMAGAAAFAFVTTLKSAKGDLARTMGMKVVAFVQEMVAINSELSVLSKTSVVCGKIFDKLMVLDRKHSIKDRLLSMLRWLYEKISRAANQVQSDIQDSGDNDIKETSGDNNNGSTSVPLNRLNEFEKNRPII
;
A
#
# COMPACT_ATOMS: atom_id res chain seq x y z
N LEU A 1 12.69 -8.78 32.08
CA LEU A 1 11.33 -8.19 32.23
C LEU A 1 10.51 -8.18 30.95
N GLY A 2 11.00 -7.69 29.80
CA GLY A 2 10.22 -7.62 28.54
C GLY A 2 9.66 -8.95 28.03
N ALA A 3 10.46 -10.02 28.04
CA ALA A 3 10.01 -11.37 27.67
C ALA A 3 9.04 -12.00 28.68
N PHE A 4 9.08 -11.54 29.95
CA PHE A 4 8.21 -12.03 31.03
C PHE A 4 6.84 -11.35 31.01
N LEU A 5 6.81 -10.04 30.72
CA LEU A 5 5.58 -9.28 30.47
C LEU A 5 4.90 -9.71 29.15
N GLY A 6 5.68 -10.09 28.13
CA GLY A 6 5.16 -10.68 26.89
C GLY A 6 4.46 -12.03 27.11
N LYS A 7 4.99 -12.88 28.00
CA LYS A 7 4.33 -14.14 28.40
C LYS A 7 3.10 -13.93 29.28
N SER A 8 3.09 -12.91 30.13
CA SER A 8 1.99 -12.66 31.09
C SER A 8 0.72 -12.06 30.46
N ILE A 9 0.82 -11.39 29.31
CA ILE A 9 -0.32 -10.66 28.71
C ILE A 9 -1.03 -11.49 27.63
N THR A 10 -0.35 -12.46 27.02
CA THR A 10 -0.93 -13.31 25.97
C THR A 10 -0.71 -14.77 26.31
N ASN A 11 -1.75 -15.42 26.84
CA ASN A 11 -1.79 -16.85 27.19
C ASN A 11 -1.55 -17.80 25.99
N LYS A 12 -1.31 -17.25 24.79
CA LYS A 12 -0.67 -17.90 23.64
C LYS A 12 0.42 -16.95 23.12
N PRO A 13 1.72 -17.30 23.21
CA PRO A 13 2.79 -16.41 22.77
C PRO A 13 2.68 -16.25 21.25
N LYS A 14 2.22 -15.09 20.78
CA LYS A 14 2.39 -14.72 19.38
C LYS A 14 3.89 -14.42 19.21
N PRO A 15 4.63 -15.17 18.39
CA PRO A 15 6.09 -15.00 18.24
C PRO A 15 6.47 -13.56 17.89
N PHE A 16 5.57 -12.85 17.20
CA PHE A 16 5.70 -11.44 16.85
C PHE A 16 5.90 -10.50 18.05
N ALA A 17 5.17 -10.70 19.16
CA ALA A 17 5.28 -9.82 20.33
C ALA A 17 6.65 -9.97 21.00
N THR A 18 7.18 -11.19 21.05
CA THR A 18 8.52 -11.47 21.57
C THR A 18 9.59 -10.81 20.71
N VAL A 19 9.49 -10.94 19.37
CA VAL A 19 10.43 -10.31 18.43
C VAL A 19 10.41 -8.78 18.58
N CYS A 20 9.23 -8.15 18.59
CA CYS A 20 9.13 -6.71 18.83
C CYS A 20 9.73 -6.31 20.18
N SER A 21 9.46 -7.07 21.25
CA SER A 21 10.04 -6.76 22.57
C SER A 21 11.57 -6.82 22.54
N VAL A 22 12.17 -7.79 21.85
CA VAL A 22 13.62 -7.94 21.75
C VAL A 22 14.22 -6.81 20.92
N VAL A 23 13.61 -6.50 19.78
CA VAL A 23 14.04 -5.43 18.87
C VAL A 23 13.98 -4.06 19.53
N PHE A 24 12.99 -3.79 20.39
CA PHE A 24 12.90 -2.50 21.09
C PHE A 24 13.65 -2.47 22.43
N CYS A 25 13.76 -3.58 23.16
CA CYS A 25 14.48 -3.63 24.43
C CYS A 25 16.00 -3.65 24.26
N ALA A 26 16.55 -4.34 23.26
CA ALA A 26 18.00 -4.45 23.10
C ALA A 26 18.67 -3.07 22.84
N PRO A 27 18.19 -2.23 21.90
CA PRO A 27 18.78 -0.90 21.68
C PRO A 27 18.57 0.03 22.88
N SER A 28 17.46 -0.16 23.60
CA SER A 28 17.13 0.61 24.79
C SER A 28 18.04 0.34 26.00
N LEU A 29 18.58 -0.87 26.10
CA LEU A 29 19.56 -1.23 27.13
C LEU A 29 20.97 -0.79 26.73
N LEU A 30 21.27 -0.82 25.43
CA LEU A 30 22.58 -0.44 24.88
C LEU A 30 22.79 1.08 24.86
N HIS A 31 21.76 1.87 24.56
CA HIS A 31 21.89 3.33 24.44
C HIS A 31 21.35 4.02 25.70
N ARG A 32 22.25 4.41 26.61
CA ARG A 32 21.91 5.31 27.72
C ARG A 32 21.78 6.74 27.20
N GLY A 33 20.55 7.27 27.15
CA GLY A 33 20.26 8.64 26.73
C GLY A 33 18.87 8.80 26.10
N SER A 34 18.63 9.96 25.48
CA SER A 34 17.36 10.34 24.84
C SER A 34 16.89 9.36 23.75
N VAL A 35 17.82 8.73 23.02
CA VAL A 35 17.52 7.69 22.02
C VAL A 35 16.96 6.43 22.68
N GLY A 36 17.49 6.06 23.85
CA GLY A 36 17.00 4.93 24.63
C GLY A 36 15.58 5.16 25.16
N GLU A 37 15.27 6.39 25.59
CA GLU A 37 13.92 6.79 26.01
C GLU A 37 12.92 6.79 24.85
N MET A 38 13.31 7.33 23.69
CA MET A 38 12.49 7.28 22.47
C MET A 38 12.22 5.83 22.04
N THR A 39 13.23 4.97 22.06
CA THR A 39 13.06 3.54 21.71
C THR A 39 12.11 2.83 22.68
N ARG A 40 12.17 3.15 23.99
CA ARG A 40 11.19 2.63 24.98
C ARG A 40 9.79 3.13 24.68
N ALA A 41 9.63 4.42 24.39
CA ALA A 41 8.34 5.01 24.06
C ALA A 41 7.72 4.36 22.82
N ILE A 42 8.50 4.18 21.75
CA ILE A 42 8.04 3.50 20.53
C ILE A 42 7.73 2.04 20.80
N GLY A 43 8.55 1.34 21.60
CA GLY A 43 8.30 -0.04 21.99
C GLY A 43 6.99 -0.20 22.77
N LEU A 44 6.73 0.69 23.73
CA LEU A 44 5.48 0.72 24.50
C LEU A 44 4.28 1.08 23.62
N ALA A 45 4.41 2.10 22.77
CA ALA A 45 3.36 2.47 21.83
C ALA A 45 3.00 1.31 20.88
N THR A 46 4.00 0.60 20.37
CA THR A 46 3.83 -0.60 19.53
C THR A 46 3.15 -1.73 20.30
N LEU A 47 3.49 -1.91 21.58
CA LEU A 47 2.87 -2.93 22.43
C LEU A 47 1.39 -2.63 22.68
N PHE A 48 1.06 -1.37 23.02
CA PHE A 48 -0.34 -0.93 23.14
C PHE A 48 -1.09 -1.04 21.81
N ALA A 49 -0.45 -0.67 20.70
CA ALA A 49 -0.99 -0.85 19.36
C ALA A 49 -1.40 -2.31 19.11
N LEU A 50 -0.51 -3.25 19.41
CA LEU A 50 -0.74 -4.68 19.21
C LEU A 50 -1.86 -5.23 20.11
N GLN A 51 -1.94 -4.77 21.36
CA GLN A 51 -3.03 -5.15 22.26
C GLN A 51 -4.38 -4.65 21.72
N ARG A 52 -4.47 -3.36 21.34
CA ARG A 52 -5.70 -2.76 20.82
C ARG A 52 -6.10 -3.32 19.44
N THR A 53 -5.14 -3.70 18.61
CA THR A 53 -5.39 -4.34 17.29
C THR A 53 -6.25 -5.60 17.41
N GLY A 54 -6.10 -6.37 18.50
CA GLY A 54 -6.94 -7.55 18.75
C GLY A 54 -8.43 -7.22 18.88
N ARG A 55 -8.75 -6.09 19.54
CA ARG A 55 -10.12 -5.57 19.67
C ARG A 55 -10.65 -5.12 18.31
N ILE A 56 -9.89 -4.31 17.57
CA ILE A 56 -10.27 -3.81 16.23
C ILE A 56 -10.56 -4.95 15.27
N ARG A 57 -9.74 -6.01 15.27
CA ARG A 57 -9.94 -7.18 14.39
C ARG A 57 -11.24 -7.92 14.69
N ARG A 58 -11.72 -7.92 15.94
CA ARG A 58 -13.00 -8.52 16.32
C ARG A 58 -14.15 -7.61 15.95
N LEU A 59 -14.02 -6.30 16.21
CA LEU A 59 -15.04 -5.29 15.92
C LEU A 59 -15.34 -5.19 14.42
N TYR A 60 -14.30 -5.21 13.60
CA TYR A 60 -14.40 -5.24 12.15
C TYR A 60 -13.96 -6.63 11.67
N SER A 61 -14.86 -7.58 11.49
CA SER A 61 -14.47 -8.90 10.96
C SER A 61 -14.45 -8.88 9.43
N THR A 62 -13.31 -9.17 8.80
CA THR A 62 -13.20 -9.26 7.32
C THR A 62 -13.35 -10.68 6.80
N GLY A 63 -13.32 -11.68 7.70
CA GLY A 63 -13.43 -13.09 7.36
C GLY A 63 -14.72 -13.43 6.60
N PRO A 64 -15.90 -12.98 7.06
CA PRO A 64 -17.16 -13.25 6.37
C PRO A 64 -17.18 -12.71 4.93
N HIS A 65 -16.75 -11.46 4.72
CA HIS A 65 -16.70 -10.86 3.38
C HIS A 65 -15.70 -11.56 2.45
N LEU A 66 -14.52 -11.92 2.98
CA LEU A 66 -13.55 -12.70 2.20
C LEU A 66 -14.12 -14.07 1.83
N SER A 67 -14.82 -14.72 2.75
CA SER A 67 -15.44 -16.01 2.49
C SER A 67 -16.58 -15.92 1.46
N ALA A 68 -17.32 -14.81 1.41
CA ALA A 68 -18.35 -14.57 0.40
C ALA A 68 -17.75 -14.28 -1.00
N ILE A 69 -16.54 -13.73 -1.07
CA ILE A 69 -15.82 -13.54 -2.34
C ILE A 69 -15.26 -14.87 -2.85
N LEU A 70 -14.71 -15.70 -1.96
CA LEU A 70 -14.09 -16.98 -2.31
C LEU A 70 -15.11 -18.10 -2.57
N VAL A 71 -16.25 -18.07 -1.88
CA VAL A 71 -17.31 -19.09 -1.96
C VAL A 71 -18.60 -18.43 -2.44
N PRO A 72 -18.99 -18.59 -3.71
CA PRO A 72 -20.17 -17.94 -4.29
C PRO A 72 -21.49 -18.31 -3.60
N SER A 73 -21.55 -19.50 -2.97
CA SER A 73 -22.75 -19.99 -2.29
C SER A 73 -23.01 -19.32 -0.93
N LYS A 74 -22.07 -18.53 -0.39
CA LYS A 74 -22.26 -17.87 0.91
C LYS A 74 -23.00 -16.54 0.72
N PRO A 75 -24.07 -16.28 1.50
CA PRO A 75 -24.80 -15.02 1.41
C PRO A 75 -23.88 -13.83 1.77
N ARG A 76 -24.03 -12.74 1.02
CA ARG A 76 -23.35 -11.47 1.31
C ARG A 76 -23.79 -10.97 2.68
N GLN A 77 -22.82 -10.69 3.55
CA GLN A 77 -23.06 -9.87 4.73
C GLN A 77 -22.77 -8.41 4.36
N PRO A 78 -23.77 -7.52 4.34
CA PRO A 78 -23.57 -6.11 4.03
C PRO A 78 -22.77 -5.45 5.15
N PHE A 79 -21.88 -4.53 4.76
CA PHE A 79 -21.18 -3.66 5.72
C PHE A 79 -21.29 -2.20 5.25
N PRO A 80 -21.73 -1.28 6.12
CA PRO A 80 -22.17 -1.47 7.52
C PRO A 80 -23.42 -2.37 7.64
N PRO A 81 -23.72 -2.92 8.84
CA PRO A 81 -24.92 -3.72 9.05
C PRO A 81 -26.17 -2.91 8.69
N ILE A 82 -27.16 -3.54 8.04
CA ILE A 82 -28.40 -2.87 7.64
C ILE A 82 -29.26 -2.69 8.90
N ILE A 83 -29.36 -1.45 9.36
CA ILE A 83 -30.26 -1.03 10.43
C ILE A 83 -31.38 -0.20 9.77
N GLY A 84 -32.65 -0.51 10.06
CA GLY A 84 -33.79 0.23 9.49
C GLY A 84 -34.08 -0.02 8.00
N GLY A 85 -33.60 -1.12 7.43
CA GLY A 85 -33.92 -1.54 6.05
C GLY A 85 -33.25 -0.71 4.93
N ASN A 86 -32.38 0.25 5.28
CA ASN A 86 -31.67 1.05 4.30
C ASN A 86 -30.29 0.46 3.99
N GLU A 87 -30.11 -0.02 2.77
CA GLU A 87 -28.83 -0.59 2.33
C GLU A 87 -27.78 0.47 1.91
N ASN A 88 -28.10 1.76 1.99
CA ASN A 88 -27.19 2.80 1.55
C ASN A 88 -26.11 3.11 2.62
N PRO A 89 -24.82 2.80 2.37
CA PRO A 89 -23.75 3.03 3.34
C PRO A 89 -23.52 4.52 3.65
N TRP A 90 -23.96 5.42 2.77
CA TRP A 90 -23.80 6.87 2.97
C TRP A 90 -24.76 7.47 4.01
N LYS A 91 -25.84 6.76 4.33
CA LYS A 91 -26.86 7.20 5.28
C LYS A 91 -26.86 6.33 6.54
N TYR A 92 -25.72 5.71 6.85
CA TYR A 92 -25.60 4.92 8.05
C TYR A 92 -25.59 5.84 9.27
N GLU A 93 -26.54 5.62 10.17
CA GLU A 93 -26.62 6.25 11.48
C GLU A 93 -26.53 5.15 12.54
N THR A 94 -25.79 5.43 13.61
CA THR A 94 -25.68 4.54 14.77
C THR A 94 -26.95 4.67 15.60
N GLU A 95 -27.65 3.56 15.83
CA GLU A 95 -28.88 3.55 16.64
C GLU A 95 -28.54 3.37 18.13
N TYR A 96 -27.53 2.53 18.42
CA TYR A 96 -27.07 2.24 19.79
C TYR A 96 -25.64 2.74 20.01
N GLU A 97 -25.29 3.04 21.27
CA GLU A 97 -23.93 3.46 21.64
C GLU A 97 -22.88 2.36 21.39
N ASP A 98 -23.28 1.09 21.45
CA ASP A 98 -22.42 -0.07 21.20
C ASP A 98 -22.29 -0.40 19.69
N ASP A 99 -23.00 0.32 18.82
CA ASP A 99 -22.93 0.08 17.38
C ASP A 99 -21.58 0.49 16.79
N ILE A 100 -21.24 -0.14 15.68
CA ILE A 100 -20.02 0.15 14.94
C ILE A 100 -20.11 1.59 14.42
N GLN A 101 -19.20 2.45 14.88
CA GLN A 101 -19.04 3.81 14.33
C GLN A 101 -18.51 3.72 12.90
N PHE A 102 -19.41 3.76 11.92
CA PHE A 102 -19.07 3.71 10.51
C PHE A 102 -19.25 5.08 9.86
N GLN A 103 -18.19 5.58 9.22
CA GLN A 103 -18.27 6.76 8.37
C GLN A 103 -17.74 6.43 6.98
N MET A 104 -18.63 6.50 5.99
CA MET A 104 -18.33 6.13 4.61
C MET A 104 -17.14 6.93 4.07
N LEU A 105 -17.11 8.25 4.32
CA LEU A 105 -16.07 9.15 3.83
C LEU A 105 -14.67 8.76 4.32
N TYR A 106 -14.52 8.38 5.59
CA TYR A 106 -13.23 7.92 6.12
C TYR A 106 -12.77 6.61 5.49
N SER A 107 -13.70 5.67 5.28
CA SER A 107 -13.37 4.41 4.62
C SER A 107 -12.91 4.65 3.17
N VAL A 108 -13.59 5.52 2.43
CA VAL A 108 -13.23 5.88 1.04
C VAL A 108 -11.87 6.59 0.99
N ALA A 109 -11.63 7.57 1.87
CA ALA A 109 -10.37 8.31 1.90
C ALA A 109 -9.17 7.39 2.19
N VAL A 110 -9.32 6.48 3.16
CA VAL A 110 -8.25 5.53 3.51
C VAL A 110 -8.02 4.51 2.40
N MET A 111 -9.08 3.98 1.78
CA MET A 111 -8.91 3.05 0.66
C MET A 111 -8.36 3.74 -0.57
N ALA A 112 -8.72 5.01 -0.84
CA ALA A 112 -8.11 5.80 -1.90
C ALA A 112 -6.61 6.00 -1.67
N PHE A 113 -6.21 6.31 -0.44
CA PHE A 113 -4.79 6.42 -0.08
C PHE A 113 -4.05 5.09 -0.23
N ALA A 114 -4.66 3.98 0.22
CA ALA A 114 -4.11 2.64 0.04
C ALA A 114 -3.95 2.30 -1.46
N GLY A 115 -4.98 2.58 -2.27
CA GLY A 115 -4.95 2.38 -3.73
C GLY A 115 -3.86 3.20 -4.41
N SER A 116 -3.67 4.45 -3.98
CA SER A 116 -2.60 5.32 -4.46
C SER A 116 -1.21 4.70 -4.25
N ILE A 117 -0.96 4.14 -3.07
CA ILE A 117 0.33 3.51 -2.74
C ILE A 117 0.50 2.20 -3.52
N CYS A 118 -0.52 1.35 -3.57
CA CYS A 118 -0.44 0.04 -4.20
C CYS A 118 -0.23 0.13 -5.72
N VAL A 119 -0.94 1.02 -6.41
CA VAL A 119 -0.88 1.14 -7.88
C VAL A 119 0.25 2.08 -8.32
N GLY A 120 0.58 3.10 -7.52
CA GLY A 120 1.67 4.03 -7.84
C GLY A 120 3.05 3.35 -7.92
N ASN A 121 3.22 2.19 -7.29
CA ASN A 121 4.45 1.40 -7.32
C ASN A 121 4.51 0.34 -8.44
N MET A 122 3.57 0.36 -9.40
CA MET A 122 3.66 -0.52 -10.57
C MET A 122 4.70 -0.01 -11.57
N PRO A 123 5.66 -0.84 -12.00
CA PRO A 123 6.79 -0.40 -12.84
C PRO A 123 6.39 0.01 -14.27
N LEU A 124 5.16 -0.30 -14.71
CA LEU A 124 4.69 -0.07 -16.08
C LEU A 124 4.07 1.32 -16.32
N ILE A 125 3.57 1.98 -15.27
CA ILE A 125 2.79 3.22 -15.38
C ILE A 125 3.54 4.35 -14.66
N PRO A 126 3.62 5.57 -15.22
CA PRO A 126 4.16 6.72 -14.50
C PRO A 126 3.50 6.87 -13.13
N THR A 127 4.31 7.01 -12.08
CA THR A 127 3.86 6.95 -10.66
C THR A 127 2.70 7.89 -10.34
N TRP A 128 2.67 9.10 -10.93
CA TRP A 128 1.58 10.06 -10.71
C TRP A 128 0.25 9.61 -11.34
N ILE A 129 0.28 8.99 -12.52
CA ILE A 129 -0.92 8.43 -13.17
C ILE A 129 -1.39 7.20 -12.40
N GLY A 130 -0.46 6.29 -12.07
CA GLY A 130 -0.76 5.07 -11.35
C GLY A 130 -1.37 5.35 -9.97
N SER A 131 -0.84 6.32 -9.23
CA SER A 131 -1.39 6.72 -7.93
C SER A 131 -2.79 7.32 -8.04
N MET A 132 -3.04 8.22 -8.99
CA MET A 132 -4.37 8.80 -9.21
C MET A 132 -5.39 7.74 -9.65
N ALA A 133 -5.02 6.87 -10.59
CA ALA A 133 -5.86 5.78 -11.07
C ALA A 133 -6.17 4.78 -9.96
N GLY A 134 -5.16 4.41 -9.15
CA GLY A 134 -5.33 3.54 -8.00
C GLY A 134 -6.23 4.14 -6.93
N ALA A 135 -6.07 5.42 -6.62
CA ALA A 135 -6.94 6.12 -5.69
C ALA A 135 -8.40 6.12 -6.14
N ALA A 136 -8.64 6.48 -7.41
CA ALA A 136 -9.98 6.49 -8.00
C ALA A 136 -10.60 5.08 -8.04
N ALA A 137 -9.85 4.07 -8.45
CA ALA A 137 -10.33 2.69 -8.54
C ALA A 137 -10.69 2.13 -7.15
N PHE A 138 -9.86 2.33 -6.14
CA PHE A 138 -10.14 1.85 -4.78
C PHE A 138 -11.28 2.63 -4.12
N ALA A 139 -11.36 3.95 -4.33
CA ALA A 139 -12.50 4.76 -3.91
C ALA A 139 -13.80 4.23 -4.53
N PHE A 140 -13.79 3.98 -5.85
CA PHE A 140 -14.92 3.43 -6.57
C PHE A 140 -15.33 2.06 -6.04
N VAL A 141 -14.39 1.11 -5.88
CA VAL A 141 -14.66 -0.22 -5.31
C VAL A 141 -15.30 -0.11 -3.93
N THR A 142 -14.87 0.83 -3.10
CA THR A 142 -15.44 1.06 -1.76
C THR A 142 -16.91 1.49 -1.82
N THR A 143 -17.33 2.19 -2.87
CA THR A 143 -18.74 2.60 -3.07
C THR A 143 -19.65 1.50 -3.61
N LEU A 144 -19.10 0.42 -4.18
CA LEU A 144 -19.90 -0.64 -4.80
C LEU A 144 -20.73 -1.46 -3.78
N LYS A 145 -22.01 -1.70 -4.08
CA LYS A 145 -22.87 -2.62 -3.31
C LYS A 145 -22.58 -4.09 -3.64
N SER A 146 -21.33 -4.51 -3.45
CA SER A 146 -20.89 -5.89 -3.68
C SER A 146 -20.09 -6.41 -2.49
N ALA A 147 -19.87 -7.73 -2.40
CA ALA A 147 -19.03 -8.32 -1.35
C ALA A 147 -17.60 -7.74 -1.34
N LYS A 148 -17.08 -7.36 -2.52
CA LYS A 148 -15.79 -6.67 -2.66
C LYS A 148 -15.82 -5.26 -2.05
N GLY A 149 -16.93 -4.53 -2.27
CA GLY A 149 -17.11 -3.21 -1.68
C GLY A 149 -17.30 -3.27 -0.16
N ASP A 150 -18.02 -4.26 0.35
CA ASP A 150 -18.18 -4.47 1.80
C ASP A 150 -16.83 -4.84 2.46
N LEU A 151 -16.02 -5.67 1.79
CA LEU A 151 -14.66 -5.96 2.21
C LEU A 151 -13.79 -4.69 2.21
N ALA A 152 -13.87 -3.87 1.17
CA ALA A 152 -13.12 -2.62 1.08
C ALA A 152 -13.50 -1.65 2.20
N ARG A 153 -14.81 -1.50 2.50
CA ARG A 153 -15.28 -0.67 3.62
C ARG A 153 -14.82 -1.19 4.98
N THR A 154 -14.94 -2.50 5.23
CA THR A 154 -14.46 -3.09 6.50
C THR A 154 -12.95 -2.93 6.66
N MET A 155 -12.17 -3.13 5.60
CA MET A 155 -10.72 -2.93 5.62
C MET A 155 -10.36 -1.45 5.83
N GLY A 156 -11.04 -0.53 5.14
CA GLY A 156 -10.84 0.91 5.33
C GLY A 156 -11.10 1.31 6.78
N MET A 157 -12.23 0.88 7.35
CA MET A 157 -12.57 1.18 8.74
C MET A 157 -11.65 0.54 9.77
N LYS A 158 -11.09 -0.64 9.50
CA LYS A 158 -10.02 -1.21 10.35
C LYS A 158 -8.83 -0.29 10.46
N VAL A 159 -8.42 0.27 9.33
CA VAL A 159 -7.27 1.18 9.27
C VAL A 159 -7.62 2.50 9.94
N VAL A 160 -8.83 3.04 9.73
CA VAL A 160 -9.31 4.24 10.43
C VAL A 160 -9.30 4.03 11.95
N ALA A 161 -9.91 2.95 12.43
CA ALA A 161 -9.95 2.62 13.86
C ALA A 161 -8.53 2.41 14.42
N PHE A 162 -7.63 1.80 13.64
CA PHE A 162 -6.24 1.67 14.05
C PHE A 162 -5.54 3.03 14.19
N VAL A 163 -5.74 3.93 13.23
CA VAL A 163 -5.18 5.29 13.28
C VAL A 163 -5.75 6.08 14.45
N GLN A 164 -7.06 6.00 14.70
CA GLN A 164 -7.69 6.65 15.86
C GLN A 164 -7.13 6.13 17.18
N GLU A 165 -6.95 4.82 17.31
CA GLU A 165 -6.32 4.22 18.50
C GLU A 165 -4.85 4.62 18.63
N MET A 166 -4.12 4.77 17.52
CA MET A 166 -2.75 5.31 17.55
C MET A 166 -2.73 6.77 18.03
N VAL A 167 -3.65 7.61 17.56
CA VAL A 167 -3.77 9.00 18.01
C VAL A 167 -4.14 9.06 19.50
N ALA A 168 -5.06 8.21 19.95
CA ALA A 168 -5.45 8.10 21.35
C ALA A 168 -4.25 7.71 22.24
N ILE A 169 -3.54 6.64 21.88
CA ILE A 169 -2.31 6.21 22.58
C ILE A 169 -1.28 7.34 22.61
N ASN A 170 -1.14 8.09 21.51
CA ASN A 170 -0.19 9.18 21.42
C ASN A 170 -0.56 10.35 22.36
N SER A 171 -1.85 10.65 22.49
CA SER A 171 -2.36 11.65 23.44
C SER A 171 -2.16 11.20 24.90
N GLU A 172 -2.37 9.91 25.20
CA GLU A 172 -2.18 9.35 26.55
C GLU A 172 -0.70 9.36 26.98
N LEU A 173 0.21 9.02 26.08
CA LEU A 173 1.62 8.89 26.43
C LEU A 173 2.39 10.22 26.46
N SER A 174 1.78 11.35 26.05
CA SER A 174 2.46 12.64 25.80
C SER A 174 3.73 12.47 24.92
N VAL A 175 3.80 11.39 24.15
CA VAL A 175 5.03 10.95 23.46
C VAL A 175 5.36 11.87 22.31
N LEU A 176 4.40 12.62 21.76
CA LEU A 176 4.65 13.69 20.81
C LEU A 176 5.59 14.76 21.35
N SER A 177 5.40 15.21 22.59
CA SER A 177 6.25 16.29 23.13
C SER A 177 7.69 15.82 23.27
N LYS A 178 7.89 14.60 23.80
CA LYS A 178 9.22 13.99 23.96
C LYS A 178 9.86 13.58 22.63
N THR A 179 9.07 13.03 21.71
CA THR A 179 9.54 12.65 20.37
C THR A 179 9.93 13.89 19.55
N SER A 180 9.19 15.00 19.67
CA SER A 180 9.54 16.25 18.95
C SER A 180 10.92 16.77 19.37
N VAL A 181 11.26 16.71 20.67
CA VAL A 181 12.56 17.16 21.17
C VAL A 181 13.69 16.27 20.66
N VAL A 182 13.48 14.95 20.61
CA VAL A 182 14.49 14.01 20.07
C VAL A 182 14.61 14.15 18.56
N CYS A 183 13.49 14.29 17.85
CA CYS A 183 13.46 14.51 16.42
C CYS A 183 14.16 15.83 16.06
N GLY A 184 13.94 16.90 16.83
CA GLY A 184 14.65 18.17 16.70
C GLY A 184 16.16 17.99 16.87
N LYS A 185 16.62 17.27 17.91
CA LYS A 185 18.05 16.98 18.09
C LYS A 185 18.65 16.13 16.97
N ILE A 186 17.91 15.16 16.46
CA ILE A 186 18.33 14.34 15.33
C ILE A 186 18.41 15.21 14.07
N PHE A 187 17.40 16.05 13.84
CA PHE A 187 17.33 16.94 12.68
C PHE A 187 18.43 17.99 12.70
N ASP A 188 18.71 18.60 13.86
CA ASP A 188 19.83 19.52 14.04
C ASP A 188 21.16 18.85 13.73
N LYS A 189 21.37 17.63 14.27
CA LYS A 189 22.59 16.86 13.93
C LYS A 189 22.64 16.52 12.46
N LEU A 190 21.52 16.12 11.85
CA LEU A 190 21.42 15.86 10.42
C LEU A 190 21.74 17.11 9.61
N MET A 191 21.25 18.30 9.98
CA MET A 191 21.56 19.55 9.30
C MET A 191 23.03 19.95 9.44
N VAL A 192 23.63 19.77 10.63
CA VAL A 192 25.06 20.05 10.83
C VAL A 192 25.93 19.07 10.04
N LEU A 193 25.56 17.79 10.02
CA LEU A 193 26.26 16.75 9.26
C LEU A 193 26.04 16.95 7.75
N ASP A 194 24.87 17.38 7.33
CA ASP A 194 24.55 17.75 5.95
C ASP A 194 25.35 18.96 5.48
N ARG A 195 25.48 20.00 6.32
CA ARG A 195 26.33 21.17 6.03
C ARG A 195 27.81 20.83 5.88
N LYS A 196 28.30 19.79 6.58
CA LYS A 196 29.73 19.44 6.62
C LYS A 196 30.12 18.32 5.65
N HIS A 197 29.23 17.38 5.37
CA HIS A 197 29.50 16.19 4.55
C HIS A 197 28.64 16.11 3.28
N SER A 198 27.85 17.15 2.98
CA SER A 198 26.90 17.16 1.85
C SER A 198 26.11 15.84 1.79
N ILE A 199 25.56 15.43 2.93
CA ILE A 199 24.83 14.14 3.03
C ILE A 199 23.64 14.14 2.10
N LYS A 200 23.01 15.29 1.85
CA LYS A 200 22.02 15.43 0.78
C LYS A 200 22.53 14.88 -0.54
N ASP A 201 23.77 15.18 -0.95
CA ASP A 201 24.32 14.66 -2.20
C ASP A 201 24.54 13.15 -2.14
N ARG A 202 24.93 12.60 -0.98
CA ARG A 202 25.06 11.15 -0.78
C ARG A 202 23.73 10.41 -0.69
N LEU A 203 22.72 11.04 -0.10
CA LEU A 203 21.37 10.49 0.02
C LEU A 203 20.69 10.55 -1.34
N LEU A 204 20.85 11.66 -2.07
CA LEU A 204 20.40 11.83 -3.44
C LEU A 204 21.16 10.89 -4.38
N SER A 205 22.46 10.63 -4.16
CA SER A 205 23.21 9.65 -4.95
C SER A 205 22.81 8.22 -4.62
N MET A 206 22.52 7.88 -3.35
CA MET A 206 21.91 6.60 -3.00
C MET A 206 20.52 6.45 -3.62
N LEU A 207 19.67 7.47 -3.54
CA LEU A 207 18.34 7.47 -4.13
C LEU A 207 18.41 7.35 -5.65
N ARG A 208 19.33 8.07 -6.30
CA ARG A 208 19.61 7.93 -7.75
C ARG A 208 20.14 6.55 -8.08
N TRP A 209 21.06 5.99 -7.29
CA TRP A 209 21.56 4.64 -7.51
C TRP A 209 20.47 3.59 -7.36
N LEU A 210 19.60 3.74 -6.35
CA LEU A 210 18.45 2.86 -6.12
C LEU A 210 17.47 2.99 -7.29
N TYR A 211 17.18 4.22 -7.70
CA TYR A 211 16.33 4.52 -8.84
C TYR A 211 16.90 3.94 -10.14
N GLU A 212 18.20 4.10 -10.40
CA GLU A 212 18.88 3.51 -11.55
C GLU A 212 18.87 1.98 -11.51
N LYS A 213 18.99 1.37 -10.33
CA LYS A 213 18.87 -0.09 -10.18
C LYS A 213 17.46 -0.56 -10.52
N ILE A 214 16.45 0.14 -10.02
CA ILE A 214 15.04 -0.17 -10.27
C ILE A 214 14.70 0.08 -11.75
N SER A 215 15.18 1.17 -12.34
CA SER A 215 14.93 1.51 -13.74
C SER A 215 15.64 0.56 -14.70
N ARG A 216 16.88 0.12 -14.38
CA ARG A 216 17.57 -0.91 -15.18
C ARG A 216 16.86 -2.26 -15.09
N ALA A 217 16.40 -2.65 -13.90
CA ALA A 217 15.60 -3.87 -13.74
C ALA A 217 14.27 -3.78 -14.52
N ALA A 218 13.61 -2.62 -14.51
CA ALA A 218 12.40 -2.39 -15.28
C ALA A 218 12.67 -2.43 -16.81
N ASN A 219 13.74 -1.80 -17.28
CA ASN A 219 14.11 -1.79 -18.70
C ASN A 219 14.51 -3.18 -19.20
N GLN A 220 15.22 -3.97 -18.39
CA GLN A 220 15.62 -5.33 -18.74
C GLN A 220 14.41 -6.27 -18.84
N VAL A 221 13.42 -6.12 -17.95
CA VAL A 221 12.15 -6.85 -18.05
C VAL A 221 11.36 -6.41 -19.29
N GLN A 222 11.40 -5.12 -19.63
CA GLN A 222 10.72 -4.60 -20.82
C GLN A 222 11.37 -5.10 -22.12
N SER A 223 12.70 -5.20 -22.20
CA SER A 223 13.39 -5.78 -23.37
C SER A 223 13.12 -7.27 -23.54
N ASP A 224 13.11 -8.04 -22.43
CA ASP A 224 12.85 -9.48 -22.49
C ASP A 224 11.42 -9.81 -22.95
N ILE A 225 10.43 -8.98 -22.60
CA ILE A 225 9.04 -9.12 -23.08
C ILE A 225 8.94 -8.79 -24.58
N GLN A 226 9.69 -7.79 -25.05
CA GLN A 226 9.66 -7.38 -26.45
C GLN A 226 10.34 -8.41 -27.38
N ASP A 227 11.46 -9.00 -26.96
CA ASP A 227 12.15 -10.07 -27.70
C ASP A 227 11.40 -11.41 -27.67
N SER A 228 10.65 -11.69 -26.59
CA SER A 228 9.80 -12.90 -26.52
C SER A 228 8.58 -12.79 -27.45
N GLY A 229 8.05 -11.59 -27.69
CA GLY A 229 6.93 -11.37 -28.60
C GLY A 229 7.29 -11.46 -30.10
N ASP A 230 8.55 -11.19 -30.47
CA ASP A 230 9.00 -11.19 -31.87
C ASP A 230 9.45 -12.59 -32.36
N ASN A 231 9.82 -13.49 -31.45
CA ASN A 231 10.21 -14.87 -31.79
C ASN A 231 9.01 -15.82 -31.97
N ASP A 232 7.90 -15.63 -31.26
CA ASP A 232 6.68 -16.45 -31.43
C ASP A 232 5.96 -16.20 -32.78
N ILE A 233 6.21 -15.07 -33.45
CA ILE A 233 5.63 -14.75 -34.77
C ILE A 233 6.45 -15.37 -35.91
N LYS A 234 7.73 -15.71 -35.70
CA LYS A 234 8.59 -16.29 -36.75
C LYS A 234 8.51 -17.81 -36.88
N GLU A 235 8.07 -18.56 -35.86
CA GLU A 235 7.96 -20.03 -35.95
C GLU A 235 6.66 -20.56 -36.59
N THR A 236 5.66 -19.71 -36.89
CA THR A 236 4.42 -20.13 -37.58
C THR A 236 4.34 -19.77 -39.07
N SER A 237 5.42 -19.29 -39.69
CA SER A 237 5.49 -19.01 -41.16
C SER A 237 6.51 -19.89 -41.89
N GLY A 238 6.63 -21.15 -41.47
CA GLY A 238 7.57 -22.13 -42.02
C GLY A 238 6.93 -23.34 -42.69
N ASP A 239 5.76 -23.25 -43.33
CA ASP A 239 5.33 -24.27 -44.29
C ASP A 239 4.26 -23.75 -45.27
N ASN A 240 4.68 -23.49 -46.52
CA ASN A 240 3.89 -23.68 -47.74
C ASN A 240 4.67 -23.13 -48.95
N ASN A 241 5.63 -23.93 -49.42
CA ASN A 241 6.24 -23.74 -50.73
C ASN A 241 5.47 -24.59 -51.74
N ASN A 242 4.36 -24.06 -52.26
CA ASN A 242 3.71 -24.56 -53.47
C ASN A 242 3.62 -23.40 -54.47
N GLY A 243 4.18 -23.64 -55.65
CA GLY A 243 4.50 -22.60 -56.62
C GLY A 243 3.30 -21.83 -57.17
N SER A 244 3.54 -20.58 -57.51
CA SER A 244 2.96 -19.92 -58.68
C SER A 244 3.66 -18.57 -58.93
N THR A 245 4.37 -18.54 -60.06
CA THR A 245 4.35 -17.45 -61.04
C THR A 245 4.56 -16.00 -60.55
N SER A 246 5.76 -15.53 -60.84
CA SER A 246 6.19 -14.14 -60.96
C SER A 246 5.17 -13.19 -61.62
N VAL A 247 4.89 -12.06 -60.95
CA VAL A 247 4.51 -10.80 -61.60
C VAL A 247 5.40 -9.69 -61.03
N PRO A 248 6.26 -9.03 -61.84
CA PRO A 248 7.18 -8.00 -61.35
C PRO A 248 6.43 -6.68 -61.09
N LEU A 249 6.36 -6.29 -59.81
CA LEU A 249 5.77 -5.05 -59.33
C LEU A 249 6.81 -3.92 -59.42
N ASN A 250 7.21 -3.58 -60.65
CA ASN A 250 8.16 -2.51 -60.95
C ASN A 250 7.47 -1.34 -61.67
N ARG A 251 6.27 -0.94 -61.21
CA ARG A 251 5.43 0.03 -61.95
C ARG A 251 4.54 0.95 -61.11
N LEU A 252 4.97 1.39 -59.93
CA LEU A 252 4.25 2.43 -59.18
C LEU A 252 5.09 3.64 -58.75
N ASN A 253 6.39 3.69 -59.07
CA ASN A 253 7.24 4.86 -58.78
C ASN A 253 7.24 5.95 -59.88
N GLU A 254 6.37 5.86 -60.91
CA GLU A 254 6.30 6.87 -61.99
C GLU A 254 5.14 7.86 -61.90
N PHE A 255 4.20 7.71 -60.97
CA PHE A 255 3.00 8.58 -60.94
C PHE A 255 3.10 9.81 -60.02
N GLU A 256 4.21 10.01 -59.30
CA GLU A 256 4.35 11.15 -58.37
C GLU A 256 5.18 12.33 -58.92
N LYS A 257 5.60 12.30 -60.20
CA LYS A 257 6.45 13.35 -60.80
C LYS A 257 5.72 14.38 -61.68
N ASN A 258 4.40 14.30 -61.86
CA ASN A 258 3.65 15.26 -62.68
C ASN A 258 2.44 15.86 -61.94
N ARG A 259 2.70 16.72 -60.94
CA ARG A 259 1.73 17.75 -60.54
C ARG A 259 2.24 19.13 -60.97
N PRO A 260 1.50 19.87 -61.82
CA PRO A 260 1.84 21.26 -62.11
C PRO A 260 1.57 22.14 -60.89
N ILE A 261 2.51 23.04 -60.65
CA ILE A 261 2.42 24.13 -59.68
C ILE A 261 1.43 25.16 -60.25
N ILE A 262 0.36 25.41 -59.52
CA ILE A 262 -0.46 26.63 -59.62
C ILE A 262 -0.56 27.21 -58.21
#